data_AF-A0A6A2WR94-F1
#
_entry.id   AF-A0A6A2WR94-F1
#
_cell.length_a   1.000
_cell.length_b   1.000
_cell.length_c   1.000
_cell.angle_alpha   90.00
_cell.angle_beta   90.00
_cell.angle_gamma   90.00
#
_symmetry.space_group_name_H-M   'P 1'
#
loop_
_entity.id
_entity.type
_entity.pdbx_description
1 polymer ?
#
loop_
_entity_poly.entity_id
_entity_poly.type
_entity_poly.pdbx_seq_one_letter_code
_entity_poly.pdbx_strand_id
1 'polypeptide(L)'
;MPKTKFKSLLLLFIFFWEFLTCFSRPITYPPQTNLLFPSDAVSILSFKSKADLDNKQLYTLNKRFDYCQWHGVKCAQGRVVRYNLQNFGLRGVFPTNSLSRLDQLRLLSIHNNSLSGRIPNLFSSQRRKACDL
;
A
#
# COMPACT_ATOMS: atom_id res chain seq x y z
N MET A 1 -43.44 52.03 -6.88
CA MET A 1 -43.50 50.62 -7.35
C MET A 1 -43.19 50.62 -8.86
N PRO A 2 -42.49 49.65 -9.48
CA PRO A 2 -41.73 48.47 -9.02
C PRO A 2 -40.25 48.42 -9.51
N LYS A 3 -39.34 47.85 -8.70
CA LYS A 3 -38.56 46.58 -8.91
C LYS A 3 -37.32 46.61 -9.84
N THR A 4 -36.17 46.78 -9.18
CA THR A 4 -34.99 45.89 -9.21
C THR A 4 -34.47 45.28 -10.53
N LYS A 5 -33.18 45.51 -10.81
CA LYS A 5 -32.25 44.44 -11.23
C LYS A 5 -30.93 44.49 -10.46
N PHE A 6 -31.04 44.23 -9.15
CA PHE A 6 -29.97 43.70 -8.30
C PHE A 6 -29.72 42.24 -8.69
N LYS A 7 -29.04 42.00 -9.82
CA LYS A 7 -28.68 40.64 -10.26
C LYS A 7 -27.24 40.48 -10.74
N SER A 8 -26.50 41.58 -10.87
CA SER A 8 -25.11 41.50 -11.40
C SER A 8 -24.05 41.33 -10.29
N LEU A 9 -24.33 41.73 -9.05
CA LEU A 9 -23.33 41.67 -7.97
C LEU A 9 -23.34 40.34 -7.18
N LEU A 10 -24.36 39.50 -7.36
CA LEU A 10 -24.49 38.23 -6.63
C LEU A 10 -23.62 37.10 -7.22
N LEU A 11 -23.14 37.24 -8.46
CA LEU A 11 -22.36 36.19 -9.14
C LEU A 11 -20.85 36.23 -8.83
N LEU A 12 -20.33 37.31 -8.25
CA LEU A 12 -18.92 37.38 -7.82
C LEU A 12 -18.68 36.75 -6.44
N PHE A 13 -19.73 36.55 -5.63
CA PHE A 13 -19.61 35.91 -4.32
C PHE A 13 -19.49 34.37 -4.36
N ILE A 14 -19.89 33.75 -5.47
CA ILE A 14 -19.89 32.27 -5.60
C ILE A 14 -18.49 31.74 -5.93
N PHE A 15 -17.63 32.54 -6.57
CA PHE A 15 -16.25 32.15 -6.88
C PHE A 15 -15.27 32.30 -5.71
N PHE A 16 -15.64 33.02 -4.64
CA PHE A 16 -14.77 33.17 -3.47
C PHE A 16 -15.03 32.13 -2.37
N TRP A 17 -16.19 31.46 -2.38
CA TRP A 17 -16.49 30.39 -1.42
C TRP A 17 -15.95 29.02 -1.86
N GLU A 18 -15.84 28.77 -3.17
CA GLU A 18 -15.25 27.53 -3.71
C GLU A 18 -13.71 27.52 -3.68
N PHE A 19 -13.05 28.58 -3.21
CA PHE A 19 -11.60 28.59 -2.99
C PHE A 19 -11.21 28.32 -1.52
N LEU A 20 -12.17 28.38 -0.58
CA LEU A 20 -11.93 28.22 0.86
C LEU A 20 -12.37 26.86 1.43
N THR A 21 -13.10 26.04 0.67
CA THR A 21 -13.48 24.68 1.09
C THR A 21 -12.42 23.61 0.78
N CYS A 22 -11.31 23.97 0.11
CA CYS A 22 -10.22 23.03 -0.18
C CYS A 22 -9.09 23.05 0.88
N PHE A 23 -8.92 24.14 1.64
CA PHE A 23 -7.71 24.35 2.45
C PHE A 23 -7.77 23.89 3.91
N SER A 24 -8.91 23.40 4.40
CA SER A 24 -9.04 22.92 5.78
C SER A 24 -9.48 21.46 5.86
N ARG A 25 -8.91 20.59 5.01
CA ARG A 25 -8.77 19.20 5.44
C ARG A 25 -7.69 19.19 6.53
N PRO A 26 -8.00 18.87 7.80
CA PRO A 26 -6.96 18.65 8.77
C PRO A 26 -6.04 17.59 8.19
N ILE A 27 -4.77 17.94 8.00
CA ILE A 27 -3.76 16.99 7.56
C ILE A 27 -3.66 15.98 8.69
N THR A 28 -4.40 14.89 8.56
CA THR A 28 -4.21 13.71 9.39
C THR A 28 -2.92 13.10 8.87
N TYR A 29 -1.79 13.60 9.36
CA TYR A 29 -0.51 12.99 9.10
C TYR A 29 -0.62 11.55 9.64
N PRO A 30 -0.42 10.53 8.79
CA PRO A 30 -0.29 9.18 9.31
C PRO A 30 0.82 9.22 10.38
N PRO A 31 0.66 8.49 11.50
CA PRO A 31 1.64 8.50 12.57
C PRO A 31 3.05 8.33 11.99
N GLN A 32 3.98 9.19 12.44
CA GLN A 32 5.33 9.39 11.89
C GLN A 32 6.27 8.17 12.02
N THR A 33 5.73 6.97 12.29
CA THR A 33 6.49 5.72 12.31
C THR A 33 7.00 5.30 10.92
N ASN A 34 6.46 5.87 9.84
CA ASN A 34 6.82 5.54 8.44
C ASN A 34 8.11 6.19 7.91
N LEU A 35 8.68 7.21 8.57
CA LEU A 35 9.90 7.88 8.06
C LEU A 35 11.19 7.10 8.36
N LEU A 36 11.16 6.23 9.38
CA LEU A 36 12.31 5.42 9.77
C LEU A 36 12.42 4.13 8.95
N PHE A 37 11.29 3.61 8.47
CA PHE A 37 11.22 2.30 7.84
C PHE A 37 11.04 2.39 6.32
N PRO A 38 11.80 1.59 5.55
CA PRO A 38 11.64 1.51 4.10
C PRO A 38 10.20 1.14 3.71
N SER A 39 9.65 1.82 2.71
CA SER A 39 8.28 1.57 2.21
C SER A 39 8.02 0.09 1.92
N ASP A 40 9.00 -0.61 1.34
CA ASP A 40 8.87 -2.03 0.99
C ASP A 40 8.78 -2.92 2.23
N ALA A 41 9.57 -2.61 3.26
CA ALA A 41 9.53 -3.33 4.53
C ALA A 41 8.16 -3.17 5.19
N VAL A 42 7.62 -1.94 5.21
CA VAL A 42 6.27 -1.67 5.74
C VAL A 42 5.21 -2.43 4.96
N SER A 43 5.32 -2.50 3.63
CA SER A 43 4.41 -3.27 2.79
C SER A 43 4.43 -4.77 3.09
N ILE A 44 5.61 -5.35 3.27
CA ILE A 44 5.75 -6.77 3.64
C ILE A 44 5.20 -7.03 5.06
N LEU A 45 5.50 -6.17 6.03
CA LEU A 45 4.98 -6.30 7.40
C LEU A 45 3.45 -6.17 7.44
N SER A 46 2.89 -5.25 6.63
CA SER A 46 1.45 -5.12 6.46
C SER A 46 0.83 -6.40 5.89
N PHE A 47 1.46 -7.00 4.88
CA PHE A 47 1.04 -8.30 4.34
C PHE A 47 1.07 -9.39 5.41
N LYS A 48 2.22 -9.54 6.08
CA LYS A 48 2.45 -10.51 7.15
C LYS A 48 1.37 -10.45 8.23
N SER A 49 0.96 -9.24 8.65
CA SER A 49 -0.04 -9.05 9.72
C SER A 49 -1.41 -9.70 9.47
N LYS A 50 -1.74 -10.03 8.22
CA LYS A 50 -3.00 -10.70 7.84
C LYS A 50 -2.78 -12.09 7.25
N ALA A 51 -1.65 -12.30 6.58
CA ALA A 51 -1.34 -13.55 5.89
C ALA A 51 -0.66 -14.60 6.79
N ASP A 52 -0.06 -14.21 7.91
CA ASP A 52 0.72 -15.09 8.78
C ASP A 52 0.20 -15.02 10.23
N LEU A 53 -1.00 -15.58 10.46
CA LEU A 53 -1.64 -15.60 11.79
C LEU A 53 -0.87 -16.43 12.82
N ASP A 54 -0.04 -17.37 12.37
CA ASP A 54 0.79 -18.22 13.21
C ASP A 54 2.16 -17.60 13.52
N ASN A 55 2.44 -16.40 12.99
CA ASN A 55 3.71 -15.71 13.15
C ASN A 55 4.94 -16.54 12.72
N LYS A 56 4.82 -17.35 11.66
CA LYS A 56 5.90 -18.19 11.13
C LYS A 56 7.05 -17.37 10.53
N GLN A 57 6.74 -16.19 10.00
CA GLN A 57 7.72 -15.27 9.45
C GLN A 57 8.35 -14.44 10.57
N LEU A 58 9.57 -14.80 10.98
CA LEU A 58 10.32 -14.07 12.02
C LEU A 58 11.06 -12.86 11.43
N TYR A 59 10.30 -11.88 10.96
CA TYR A 59 10.83 -10.65 10.38
C TYR A 59 11.18 -9.65 11.47
N THR A 60 12.45 -9.27 11.55
CA THR A 60 12.94 -8.21 12.43
C THR A 60 13.55 -7.09 11.59
N LEU A 61 13.25 -5.84 11.95
CA LEU A 61 13.73 -4.65 11.24
C LEU A 61 14.58 -3.81 12.18
N ASN A 62 15.88 -4.10 12.25
CA ASN A 62 16.81 -3.39 13.12
C ASN A 62 17.51 -2.25 12.38
N LYS A 63 17.71 -2.40 11.07
CA LYS A 63 18.34 -1.42 10.17
C LYS A 63 17.53 -1.24 8.89
N ARG A 64 17.84 -0.15 8.18
CA ARG A 64 17.13 0.29 6.97
C ARG A 64 17.11 -0.72 5.81
N PHE A 65 17.96 -1.74 5.75
CA PHE A 65 17.92 -2.73 4.63
C PHE A 65 17.83 -4.18 5.09
N ASP A 66 17.56 -4.43 6.37
CA ASP A 66 17.50 -5.80 6.92
C ASP A 66 16.39 -6.62 6.29
N TYR A 67 15.33 -5.97 5.79
CA TYR A 67 14.24 -6.65 5.09
C TYR A 67 14.68 -7.38 3.82
N CYS A 68 15.81 -7.01 3.21
CA CYS A 68 16.37 -7.74 2.08
C CYS A 68 16.99 -9.09 2.46
N GLN A 69 17.19 -9.34 3.75
CA GLN A 69 17.66 -10.60 4.32
C GLN A 69 16.51 -11.46 4.88
N TRP A 70 15.27 -10.95 4.85
CA TRP A 70 14.12 -11.72 5.29
C TRP A 70 13.93 -12.96 4.42
N HIS A 71 13.57 -14.07 5.06
CA HIS A 71 13.35 -15.32 4.37
C HIS A 71 12.24 -15.14 3.31
N GLY A 72 12.55 -15.54 2.07
CA GLY A 72 11.68 -15.35 0.91
C GLY A 72 11.81 -14.01 0.19
N VAL A 73 12.58 -13.05 0.70
CA VAL A 73 12.75 -11.72 0.07
C VAL A 73 14.04 -11.68 -0.75
N LYS A 74 13.99 -11.14 -1.97
CA LYS A 74 15.18 -10.72 -2.71
C LYS A 74 15.04 -9.27 -3.15
N CYS A 75 16.10 -8.49 -2.92
CA CYS A 75 16.20 -7.10 -3.34
C CYS A 75 17.16 -6.90 -4.51
N ALA A 76 16.92 -5.83 -5.28
CA ALA A 76 17.90 -5.21 -6.16
C ALA A 76 17.95 -3.72 -5.83
N GLN A 77 19.14 -3.15 -5.61
CA GLN A 77 19.31 -1.73 -5.26
C GLN A 77 18.42 -1.28 -4.07
N GLY A 78 18.22 -2.15 -3.08
CA GLY A 78 17.35 -1.85 -1.94
C GLY A 78 15.86 -1.81 -2.27
N ARG A 79 15.40 -2.35 -3.40
CA ARG A 79 13.98 -2.50 -3.74
C ARG A 79 13.63 -3.98 -3.84
N VAL A 80 12.47 -4.40 -3.34
CA VAL A 80 12.05 -5.81 -3.40
C VAL A 80 11.70 -6.18 -4.83
N VAL A 81 12.40 -7.17 -5.37
CA VAL A 81 12.19 -7.70 -6.73
C VAL A 81 11.60 -9.09 -6.73
N ARG A 82 11.72 -9.86 -5.64
CA ARG A 82 11.03 -11.16 -5.48
C ARG A 82 10.56 -11.32 -4.04
N TYR A 83 9.36 -11.85 -3.89
CA TYR A 83 8.79 -12.26 -2.62
C TYR A 83 8.21 -13.68 -2.78
N ASN A 84 8.96 -14.68 -2.31
CA ASN A 84 8.63 -16.09 -2.43
C ASN A 84 8.36 -16.70 -1.05
N LEU A 85 7.10 -17.02 -0.80
CA LEU A 85 6.58 -17.63 0.42
C LEU A 85 6.06 -19.04 0.18
N GLN A 86 6.45 -19.67 -0.93
CA GLN A 86 6.09 -21.04 -1.25
C GLN A 86 6.42 -21.97 -0.07
N ASN A 87 5.46 -22.83 0.31
CA ASN A 87 5.62 -23.84 1.37
C ASN A 87 5.89 -23.27 2.78
N PHE A 88 5.59 -22.00 3.06
CA PHE A 88 5.77 -21.44 4.41
C PHE A 88 4.69 -21.93 5.39
N GLY A 89 3.66 -22.64 4.91
CA GLY A 89 2.53 -23.11 5.70
C GLY A 89 1.72 -21.97 6.30
N LEU A 90 1.69 -20.81 5.64
CA LEU A 90 0.99 -19.61 6.11
C LEU A 90 -0.51 -19.86 6.20
N ARG A 91 -1.14 -19.32 7.25
CA ARG A 91 -2.59 -19.32 7.44
C ARG A 91 -3.07 -17.90 7.69
N GLY A 92 -4.13 -17.50 6.98
CA GLY A 92 -4.68 -16.16 7.09
C GLY A 92 -5.48 -15.74 5.86
N VAL A 93 -5.53 -14.43 5.63
CA VAL A 93 -6.23 -13.81 4.51
C VAL A 93 -5.24 -13.02 3.67
N PHE A 94 -5.34 -13.11 2.34
CA PHE A 94 -4.56 -12.28 1.43
C PHE A 94 -5.01 -10.80 1.52
N PRO A 95 -4.17 -9.88 2.02
CA PRO A 95 -4.53 -8.48 2.15
C PRO A 95 -4.26 -7.72 0.85
N THR A 96 -5.35 -7.35 0.15
CA THR A 96 -5.30 -6.89 -1.24
C THR A 96 -4.45 -5.64 -1.51
N ASN A 97 -4.31 -4.74 -0.54
CA ASN A 97 -3.65 -3.45 -0.73
C ASN A 97 -2.21 -3.40 -0.19
N SER A 98 -1.77 -4.44 0.52
CA SER A 98 -0.50 -4.44 1.27
C SER A 98 0.75 -4.42 0.37
N LEU A 99 0.75 -5.22 -0.70
CA LEU A 99 1.88 -5.39 -1.61
C LEU A 99 1.90 -4.39 -2.77
N SER A 100 0.90 -3.51 -2.86
CA SER A 100 0.75 -2.52 -3.95
C SER A 100 1.93 -1.55 -4.06
N ARG A 101 2.66 -1.30 -2.97
CA ARG A 101 3.83 -0.40 -2.96
C ARG A 101 5.13 -1.07 -3.37
N LEU A 102 5.13 -2.39 -3.59
CA LEU A 102 6.28 -3.13 -4.11
C LEU A 102 6.35 -2.98 -5.63
N ASP A 103 6.58 -1.74 -6.09
CA ASP A 103 6.57 -1.33 -7.49
C ASP A 103 7.59 -2.10 -8.35
N GLN A 104 8.72 -2.49 -7.76
CA GLN A 104 9.77 -3.29 -8.42
C GLN A 104 9.57 -4.81 -8.33
N LEU A 105 8.53 -5.30 -7.64
CA LEU A 105 8.30 -6.74 -7.43
C LEU A 105 8.03 -7.47 -8.74
N ARG A 106 8.91 -8.36 -9.18
CA ARG A 106 8.78 -9.10 -10.45
C ARG A 106 8.19 -10.50 -10.29
N LEU A 107 8.32 -11.07 -9.10
CA LEU A 107 7.84 -12.41 -8.78
C LEU A 107 7.21 -12.40 -7.39
N LEU A 108 5.96 -12.83 -7.32
CA LEU A 108 5.26 -13.17 -6.09
C LEU A 108 4.89 -14.65 -6.18
N SER A 109 5.32 -15.43 -5.19
CA SER A 109 4.96 -16.84 -5.07
C SER A 109 4.44 -17.07 -3.66
N ILE A 110 3.22 -17.59 -3.55
CA ILE A 110 2.54 -17.87 -2.28
C ILE A 110 1.92 -19.27 -2.28
N HIS A 111 2.28 -20.10 -3.25
CA HIS A 111 1.68 -21.39 -3.45
C HIS A 111 2.01 -22.37 -2.31
N ASN A 112 1.17 -23.38 -2.18
CA ASN A 112 1.23 -24.35 -1.08
C ASN A 112 1.21 -23.68 0.32
N ASN A 113 0.27 -22.74 0.49
CA ASN A 113 -0.10 -22.14 1.77
C ASN A 113 -1.62 -22.22 1.96
N SER A 114 -2.10 -21.99 3.18
CA SER A 114 -3.52 -21.98 3.54
C SER A 114 -4.05 -20.54 3.65
N LEU A 115 -3.83 -19.75 2.60
CA LEU A 115 -4.33 -18.38 2.51
C LEU A 115 -5.73 -18.34 1.88
N SER A 116 -6.60 -17.54 2.45
CA SER A 116 -7.98 -17.33 1.97
C SER A 116 -8.20 -15.92 1.43
N GLY A 117 -9.35 -15.69 0.79
CA GLY A 117 -9.72 -14.40 0.20
C GLY A 117 -9.32 -14.24 -1.26
N ARG A 118 -9.77 -13.14 -1.87
CA ARG A 118 -9.50 -12.87 -3.28
C ARG A 118 -8.11 -12.30 -3.44
N ILE A 119 -7.28 -12.98 -4.23
CA ILE A 119 -5.99 -12.46 -4.66
C ILE A 119 -6.30 -11.39 -5.73
N PRO A 120 -6.08 -10.11 -5.44
CA PRO A 120 -6.31 -9.05 -6.40
C PRO A 120 -5.30 -9.20 -7.53
N ASN A 121 -5.65 -8.65 -8.69
CA ASN A 121 -4.71 -8.56 -9.79
C ASN A 121 -3.67 -7.47 -9.49
N LEU A 122 -2.69 -7.79 -8.64
CA LEU A 122 -1.57 -6.90 -8.30
C LEU A 122 -0.68 -6.58 -9.51
N PHE A 123 -0.88 -7.30 -10.62
CA PHE A 123 0.04 -7.35 -11.76
C PHE A 123 -0.62 -6.91 -13.08
N SER A 124 -1.89 -6.48 -13.05
CA SER A 124 -2.64 -6.07 -14.25
C SER A 124 -1.99 -4.89 -15.00
N SER A 125 -1.21 -4.05 -14.31
CA SER A 125 -0.58 -2.88 -14.91
C SER A 125 0.85 -3.09 -15.43
N GLN A 126 1.45 -4.27 -15.25
CA GLN A 126 2.85 -4.49 -15.64
C GLN A 126 3.06 -5.83 -16.36
N ARG A 127 3.35 -5.72 -17.67
CA ARG A 127 3.49 -6.81 -18.67
C ARG A 127 4.57 -7.89 -18.38
N ARG A 128 5.21 -7.92 -17.20
CA ARG A 128 6.33 -8.83 -16.88
C ARG A 128 6.38 -9.29 -15.42
N LYS A 129 5.23 -9.51 -14.77
CA LYS A 129 5.19 -10.02 -13.40
C LYS A 129 4.44 -11.35 -13.37
N ALA A 130 5.11 -12.40 -12.94
CA ALA A 130 4.54 -13.74 -12.82
C ALA A 130 4.09 -13.94 -11.36
N CYS A 131 2.82 -14.31 -11.21
CA CYS A 131 2.26 -14.76 -9.95
C CYS A 131 2.12 -16.29 -10.04
N ASP A 132 2.79 -17.02 -9.16
CA ASP A 132 2.64 -18.48 -9.07
C ASP A 132 1.80 -18.80 -7.83
N LEU A 133 0.64 -19.42 -8.06
CA LEU A 133 -0.45 -19.62 -7.09
C LEU A 133 -0.49 -21.02 -6.52
#